data_AF-A0A9Q1AFQ1-F1
#
_entry.id   AF-A0A9Q1AFQ1-F1
#
_cell.length_a   1.000
_cell.length_b   1.000
_cell.length_c   1.000
_cell.angle_alpha   90.00
_cell.angle_beta   90.00
_cell.angle_gamma   90.00
#
_symmetry.space_group_name_H-M   'P 1'
#
loop_
_entity.id
_entity.type
_entity.pdbx_description
1 polymer ?
#
loop_
_entity_poly.entity_id
_entity_poly.type
_entity_poly.pdbx_seq_one_letter_code
_entity_poly.pdbx_strand_id
1 'polypeptide(L)'
;MQKIRKFIVDPNPDSSQNGKEEFVVDYDYLVIAMGGRPNTFNTPGVVENCNFLKEVEDAQQIRQSVINSFEKASLPTLSDEERKRILHFVIVGGGPTGVEFAAELHDFVNEDLVKLYPAAKDFVKITLLEASDHILNMFDKRITDFAESKFQRDGIDMKLGSMVVKVSDKEISTKVRGNSGEITTIPYGMVVWSTGIGTHPVIRDFMQKIGQSNRRALATDEWLRVEGCGSIYALGDCATINQRKVMEDIAAIFKKADKDNSGTLTVKEFREVIKDICERYPQLELYLKSKKMHDIADLLKMG
;
A
#
# COMPACT_ATOMS: atom_id res chain seq x y z
N MET A 1 -23.65 -11.04 -24.77
CA MET A 1 -22.52 -10.15 -24.45
C MET A 1 -21.26 -10.76 -25.00
N GLN A 2 -20.59 -10.05 -25.91
CA GLN A 2 -19.40 -10.52 -26.63
C GLN A 2 -18.27 -10.70 -25.62
N LYS A 3 -17.84 -11.95 -25.40
CA LYS A 3 -16.70 -12.28 -24.53
C LYS A 3 -15.50 -11.52 -25.09
N ILE A 4 -14.98 -10.55 -24.34
CA ILE A 4 -13.63 -10.05 -24.56
C ILE A 4 -12.76 -11.32 -24.54
N ARG A 5 -12.23 -11.67 -25.70
CA ARG A 5 -11.29 -12.78 -25.90
C ARG A 5 -9.94 -12.27 -26.37
N LYS A 6 -9.81 -10.96 -26.52
CA LYS A 6 -8.65 -10.28 -27.08
C LYS A 6 -8.19 -9.30 -26.04
N PHE A 7 -6.95 -9.46 -25.58
CA PHE A 7 -6.27 -8.50 -24.73
C PHE A 7 -5.20 -7.80 -25.57
N ILE A 8 -5.17 -6.47 -25.54
CA ILE A 8 -4.11 -5.68 -26.17
C ILE A 8 -2.99 -5.58 -25.13
N VAL A 9 -1.84 -6.12 -25.46
CA VAL A 9 -0.65 -6.03 -24.62
C VAL A 9 0.19 -4.86 -25.11
N ASP A 10 0.47 -3.91 -24.22
CA ASP A 10 1.57 -2.97 -24.37
C ASP A 10 2.75 -3.56 -23.58
N PRO A 11 3.82 -4.04 -24.24
CA PRO A 11 4.95 -4.67 -23.56
C PRO A 11 5.77 -3.68 -22.73
N ASN A 12 5.56 -2.36 -22.91
CA ASN A 12 6.37 -1.35 -22.24
C ASN A 12 5.56 -0.07 -21.89
N PRO A 13 4.55 -0.19 -21.00
CA PRO A 13 3.57 0.88 -20.76
C PRO A 13 4.17 2.14 -20.13
N ASP A 14 5.34 2.03 -19.49
CA ASP A 14 6.03 3.12 -18.79
C ASP A 14 7.20 3.72 -19.61
N SER A 15 7.52 3.16 -20.78
CA SER A 15 8.59 3.68 -21.64
C SER A 15 8.08 4.76 -22.59
N SER A 16 8.71 5.94 -22.55
CA SER A 16 8.40 7.07 -23.44
C SER A 16 9.15 7.02 -24.78
N GLN A 17 9.82 5.92 -25.12
CA GLN A 17 10.62 5.80 -26.34
C GLN A 17 10.07 4.72 -27.31
N ASN A 18 9.68 5.20 -28.51
CA ASN A 18 9.63 4.56 -29.81
C ASN A 18 9.58 3.02 -29.87
N GLY A 19 8.35 2.50 -29.97
CA GLY A 19 8.09 1.10 -30.34
C GLY A 19 6.91 0.49 -29.60
N LYS A 20 5.74 1.14 -29.60
CA LYS A 20 4.50 0.52 -29.12
C LYS A 20 4.03 -0.53 -30.12
N GLU A 21 4.66 -1.69 -30.10
CA GLU A 21 4.13 -2.86 -30.79
C GLU A 21 3.01 -3.44 -29.93
N GLU A 22 1.81 -2.88 -30.10
CA GLU A 22 0.60 -3.49 -29.58
C GLU A 22 0.34 -4.79 -30.34
N PHE A 23 0.12 -5.87 -29.60
CA PHE A 23 -0.32 -7.13 -30.18
C PHE A 23 -1.54 -7.68 -29.44
N VAL A 24 -2.30 -8.48 -30.18
CA VAL A 24 -3.53 -9.09 -29.68
C VAL A 24 -3.24 -10.51 -29.24
N VAL A 25 -3.62 -10.83 -28.01
CA VAL A 25 -3.58 -12.19 -27.49
C VAL A 25 -4.99 -12.70 -27.31
N ASP A 26 -5.29 -13.84 -27.93
CA ASP A 26 -6.53 -14.56 -27.71
C ASP A 26 -6.46 -15.39 -26.40
N TYR A 27 -7.55 -15.44 -25.63
CA TYR A 27 -7.61 -16.23 -24.41
C TYR A 27 -8.95 -16.94 -24.19
N ASP A 28 -8.88 -18.12 -23.59
CA ASP A 28 -10.04 -18.83 -23.03
C ASP A 28 -10.30 -18.43 -21.57
N TYR A 29 -9.23 -18.29 -20.80
CA TYR A 29 -9.23 -17.79 -19.43
C TYR A 29 -8.16 -16.70 -19.28
N LEU A 30 -8.48 -15.63 -18.56
CA LEU A 30 -7.56 -14.54 -18.27
C LEU A 30 -7.37 -14.43 -16.76
N VAL A 31 -6.11 -14.33 -16.32
CA VAL A 31 -5.75 -14.07 -14.92
C VAL A 31 -5.06 -12.71 -14.84
N ILE A 32 -5.66 -11.80 -14.09
CA ILE A 32 -5.17 -10.43 -13.88
C ILE A 32 -4.41 -10.39 -12.56
N ALA A 33 -3.10 -10.19 -12.63
CA ALA A 33 -2.21 -10.14 -11.46
C ALA A 33 -1.16 -9.02 -11.59
N MET A 34 -1.56 -7.85 -12.11
CA MET A 34 -0.66 -6.73 -12.40
C MET A 34 -0.26 -5.90 -11.17
N GLY A 35 -0.61 -6.35 -9.95
CA GLY A 35 -0.30 -5.64 -8.72
C GLY A 35 -0.91 -4.23 -8.65
N GLY A 36 -0.29 -3.36 -7.86
CA GLY A 36 -0.66 -1.96 -7.72
C GLY A 36 0.51 -1.05 -8.05
N ARG A 37 0.21 0.23 -8.23
CA ARG A 37 1.21 1.29 -8.50
C ARG A 37 1.29 2.28 -7.34
N PRO A 38 2.39 3.04 -7.21
CA PRO A 38 2.45 4.15 -6.26
C PRO A 38 1.28 5.12 -6.46
N ASN A 39 0.70 5.58 -5.35
CA ASN A 39 -0.37 6.57 -5.38
C ASN A 39 0.17 7.93 -4.94
N THR A 40 0.11 8.89 -5.84
CA THR A 40 0.55 10.27 -5.58
C THR A 40 -0.54 11.12 -4.93
N PHE A 41 -1.77 10.61 -4.84
CA PHE A 41 -2.97 11.35 -4.43
C PHE A 41 -3.24 12.63 -5.25
N ASN A 42 -2.68 12.68 -6.47
CA ASN A 42 -2.64 13.87 -7.32
C ASN A 42 -1.94 15.08 -6.67
N THR A 43 -1.04 14.83 -5.71
CA THR A 43 -0.21 15.89 -5.11
C THR A 43 0.74 16.43 -6.19
N PRO A 44 0.69 17.75 -6.50
CA PRO A 44 1.49 18.33 -7.57
C PRO A 44 2.99 18.16 -7.32
N GLY A 45 3.74 17.78 -8.36
CA GLY A 45 5.19 17.66 -8.33
C GLY A 45 5.74 16.33 -7.82
N VAL A 46 4.89 15.41 -7.34
CA VAL A 46 5.36 14.12 -6.81
C VAL A 46 5.96 13.25 -7.91
N VAL A 47 5.32 13.18 -9.08
CA VAL A 47 5.81 12.33 -10.19
C VAL A 47 7.13 12.86 -10.74
N GLU A 48 7.31 14.17 -10.73
CA GLU A 48 8.46 14.84 -11.34
C GLU A 48 9.67 14.90 -10.43
N ASN A 49 9.48 14.94 -9.10
CA ASN A 49 10.56 15.27 -8.16
C ASN A 49 10.78 14.22 -7.05
N CYS A 50 9.93 13.19 -6.93
CA CYS A 50 10.11 12.14 -5.93
C CYS A 50 10.60 10.84 -6.57
N ASN A 51 11.34 10.05 -5.78
CA ASN A 51 11.60 8.65 -6.08
C ASN A 51 10.48 7.81 -5.47
N PHE A 52 9.98 6.82 -6.19
CA PHE A 52 9.14 5.77 -5.61
C PHE A 52 10.01 4.65 -5.07
N LEU A 53 9.43 3.74 -4.28
CA LEU A 53 10.10 2.53 -3.81
C LEU A 53 9.16 1.35 -4.06
N LYS A 54 9.05 0.95 -5.33
CA LYS A 54 8.09 -0.06 -5.78
C LYS A 54 8.76 -1.21 -6.51
N GLU A 55 9.70 -0.91 -7.39
CA GLU A 55 10.42 -1.88 -8.22
C GLU A 55 11.93 -1.90 -7.91
N VAL A 56 12.67 -2.84 -8.48
CA VAL A 56 14.12 -3.00 -8.20
C VAL A 56 14.90 -1.80 -8.73
N GLU A 57 14.49 -1.29 -9.88
CA GLU A 57 15.09 -0.13 -10.54
C GLU A 57 14.96 1.12 -9.67
N ASP A 58 13.85 1.27 -8.94
CA ASP A 58 13.65 2.36 -7.99
C ASP A 58 14.71 2.33 -6.88
N ALA A 59 14.95 1.14 -6.30
CA ALA A 59 15.95 0.97 -5.25
C ALA A 59 17.37 1.30 -5.74
N GLN A 60 17.70 0.91 -6.97
CA GLN A 60 18.98 1.25 -7.59
C GLN A 60 19.13 2.76 -7.81
N GLN A 61 18.08 3.42 -8.32
CA GLN A 61 18.07 4.87 -8.55
C GLN A 61 18.18 5.66 -7.25
N ILE A 62 17.48 5.23 -6.20
CA ILE A 62 17.56 5.82 -4.86
C ILE A 62 18.99 5.71 -4.32
N ARG A 63 19.57 4.50 -4.34
CA ARG A 63 20.94 4.28 -3.86
C ARG A 63 21.94 5.17 -4.59
N GLN A 64 21.84 5.26 -5.92
CA GLN A 64 22.70 6.13 -6.71
C GLN A 64 22.48 7.61 -6.37
N SER A 65 21.24 8.04 -6.15
CA SER A 65 20.91 9.42 -5.77
C SER A 65 21.52 9.81 -4.42
N VAL A 66 21.46 8.91 -3.43
CA VAL A 66 22.09 9.12 -2.12
C VAL A 66 23.61 9.28 -2.28
N ILE A 67 24.27 8.35 -2.97
CA ILE A 67 25.73 8.40 -3.20
C ILE A 67 26.11 9.69 -3.94
N ASN A 68 25.38 10.05 -5.00
CA ASN A 68 25.61 11.27 -5.77
C ASN A 68 25.46 12.54 -4.91
N SER A 69 24.54 12.56 -3.93
CA SER A 69 24.41 13.68 -3.00
C SER A 69 25.65 13.86 -2.13
N PHE A 70 26.23 12.75 -1.62
CA PHE A 70 27.47 12.79 -0.84
C PHE A 70 28.68 13.21 -1.69
N GLU A 71 28.80 12.71 -2.91
CA GLU A 71 29.86 13.11 -3.85
C GLU A 71 29.78 14.61 -4.17
N LYS A 72 28.58 15.12 -4.48
CA LYS A 72 28.35 16.56 -4.75
C LYS A 72 28.65 17.42 -3.52
N ALA A 73 28.23 17.00 -2.33
CA ALA A 73 28.49 17.74 -1.08
C ALA A 73 29.98 17.86 -0.75
N SER A 74 30.78 16.91 -1.23
CA SER A 74 32.24 16.90 -1.05
C SER A 74 33.00 17.84 -1.98
N LEU A 75 32.32 18.48 -2.94
CA LEU A 75 32.95 19.47 -3.82
C LEU A 75 33.29 20.74 -3.02
N PRO A 76 34.50 21.32 -3.22
CA PRO A 76 34.93 22.51 -2.50
C PRO A 76 34.14 23.77 -2.87
N THR A 77 33.41 23.74 -3.99
CA THR A 77 32.68 24.88 -4.53
C THR A 77 31.27 25.06 -3.97
N LEU A 78 30.76 24.09 -3.18
CA LEU A 78 29.43 24.19 -2.58
C LEU A 78 29.47 25.01 -1.29
N SER A 79 28.43 25.80 -1.05
CA SER A 79 28.21 26.44 0.26
C SER A 79 27.64 25.44 1.26
N ASP A 80 27.74 25.76 2.54
CA ASP A 80 27.20 24.90 3.61
C ASP A 80 25.68 24.82 3.57
N GLU A 81 24.98 25.87 3.14
CA GLU A 81 23.53 25.85 2.93
C GLU A 81 23.15 24.84 1.85
N GLU A 82 23.89 24.80 0.75
CA GLU A 82 23.63 23.86 -0.33
C GLU A 82 23.99 22.43 0.08
N ARG A 83 25.07 22.23 0.86
CA ARG A 83 25.40 20.92 1.45
C ARG A 83 24.27 20.40 2.33
N LYS A 84 23.75 21.23 3.24
CA LYS A 84 22.60 20.89 4.10
C LYS A 84 21.39 20.50 3.27
N ARG A 85 21.10 21.24 2.20
CA ARG A 85 19.97 20.95 1.32
C ARG A 85 20.14 19.59 0.65
N ILE A 86 21.25 19.36 -0.08
CA ILE A 86 21.42 18.15 -0.89
C ILE A 86 21.59 16.87 -0.04
N LEU A 87 22.03 17.01 1.21
CA LEU A 87 22.14 15.93 2.19
C LEU A 87 20.92 15.83 3.12
N HIS A 88 19.83 16.53 2.79
CA HIS A 88 18.54 16.35 3.46
C HIS A 88 17.69 15.36 2.67
N PHE A 89 17.54 14.16 3.24
CA PHE A 89 16.72 13.09 2.70
C PHE A 89 15.34 13.11 3.37
N VAL A 90 14.29 13.23 2.56
CA VAL A 90 12.91 13.27 3.04
C VAL A 90 12.16 12.01 2.63
N ILE A 91 11.57 11.32 3.59
CA ILE A 91 10.74 10.13 3.38
C ILE A 91 9.30 10.55 3.65
N VAL A 92 8.42 10.31 2.68
CA VAL A 92 6.98 10.58 2.83
C VAL A 92 6.27 9.26 3.08
N GLY A 93 5.57 9.18 4.21
CA GLY A 93 4.82 8.02 4.66
C GLY A 93 5.43 7.33 5.87
N GLY A 94 4.68 7.28 6.97
CA GLY A 94 5.00 6.55 8.20
C GLY A 94 4.45 5.13 8.24
N GLY A 95 4.12 4.53 7.09
CA GLY A 95 3.80 3.11 7.00
C GLY A 95 5.06 2.23 7.10
N PRO A 96 4.91 0.89 7.14
CA PRO A 96 6.05 -0.04 7.24
C PRO A 96 7.17 0.25 6.23
N THR A 97 6.82 0.40 4.95
CA THR A 97 7.79 0.68 3.88
C THR A 97 8.62 1.94 4.14
N GLY A 98 7.98 3.05 4.54
CA GLY A 98 8.69 4.31 4.78
C GLY A 98 9.54 4.27 6.05
N VAL A 99 9.06 3.60 7.10
CA VAL A 99 9.80 3.42 8.36
C VAL A 99 11.01 2.51 8.14
N GLU A 100 10.85 1.36 7.51
CA GLU A 100 11.95 0.46 7.17
C GLU A 100 12.99 1.16 6.30
N PHE A 101 12.56 1.86 5.24
CA PHE A 101 13.47 2.59 4.38
C PHE A 101 14.23 3.70 5.12
N ALA A 102 13.56 4.47 5.99
CA ALA A 102 14.24 5.53 6.77
C ALA A 102 15.28 4.96 7.74
N ALA A 103 15.01 3.79 8.33
CA ALA A 103 15.96 3.10 9.21
C ALA A 103 17.17 2.58 8.41
N GLU A 104 16.95 1.89 7.30
CA GLU A 104 18.03 1.38 6.43
C GLU A 104 18.87 2.52 5.84
N LEU A 105 18.24 3.65 5.47
CA LEU A 105 18.96 4.83 5.01
C LEU A 105 19.83 5.43 6.12
N HIS A 106 19.31 5.49 7.36
CA HIS A 106 20.09 5.95 8.51
C HIS A 106 21.33 5.07 8.74
N ASP A 107 21.16 3.75 8.68
CA ASP A 107 22.26 2.81 8.90
C ASP A 107 23.27 2.90 7.76
N PHE A 108 22.82 2.91 6.49
CA PHE A 108 23.70 3.11 5.33
C PHE A 108 24.50 4.42 5.39
N VAL A 109 23.86 5.51 5.80
CA VAL A 109 24.53 6.81 5.98
C VAL A 109 25.61 6.72 7.06
N ASN A 110 25.27 6.24 8.25
CA ASN A 110 26.15 6.29 9.41
C ASN A 110 27.26 5.23 9.38
N GLU A 111 26.95 4.05 8.84
CA GLU A 111 27.87 2.92 8.81
C GLU A 111 28.79 2.95 7.59
N ASP A 112 28.34 3.48 6.45
CA ASP A 112 29.14 3.45 5.21
C ASP A 112 29.52 4.85 4.72
N LEU A 113 28.54 5.71 4.44
CA LEU A 113 28.79 6.95 3.71
C LEU A 113 29.57 7.97 4.53
N VAL A 114 29.30 8.09 5.83
CA VAL A 114 30.05 8.98 6.72
C VAL A 114 31.51 8.54 6.87
N LYS A 115 31.83 7.25 6.71
CA LYS A 115 33.23 6.78 6.70
C LYS A 115 33.95 7.19 5.41
N LEU A 116 33.25 7.19 4.27
CA LEU A 116 33.80 7.58 2.98
C LEU A 116 33.88 9.11 2.81
N TYR A 117 32.92 9.85 3.38
CA TYR A 117 32.76 11.29 3.24
C TYR A 117 32.63 11.98 4.62
N PRO A 118 33.68 11.95 5.46
CA PRO A 118 33.59 12.41 6.85
C PRO A 118 33.24 13.90 6.97
N ALA A 119 33.65 14.74 6.01
CA ALA A 119 33.33 16.16 5.98
C ALA A 119 31.84 16.47 5.71
N ALA A 120 31.09 15.51 5.17
CA ALA A 120 29.66 15.66 4.89
C ALA A 120 28.77 15.35 6.10
N LYS A 121 29.29 14.65 7.11
CA LYS A 121 28.55 14.07 8.23
C LYS A 121 27.59 15.06 8.90
N ASP A 122 28.09 16.22 9.28
CA ASP A 122 27.34 17.19 10.09
C ASP A 122 26.25 17.93 9.30
N PHE A 123 26.20 17.73 7.98
CA PHE A 123 25.18 18.29 7.09
C PHE A 123 24.04 17.32 6.80
N VAL A 124 24.18 16.03 7.13
CA VAL A 124 23.18 15.01 6.81
C VAL A 124 21.95 15.17 7.69
N LYS A 125 20.78 15.14 7.06
CA LYS A 125 19.50 15.15 7.76
C LYS A 125 18.54 14.15 7.13
N ILE A 126 17.87 13.36 7.97
CA ILE A 126 16.79 12.47 7.55
C ILE A 126 15.50 12.95 8.19
N THR A 127 14.44 13.12 7.39
CA THR A 127 13.12 13.52 7.88
C THR A 127 12.05 12.58 7.37
N LEU A 128 11.19 12.10 8.27
CA LEU A 128 10.01 11.31 7.93
C LEU A 128 8.75 12.18 8.10
N LEU A 129 7.97 12.32 7.04
CA LEU A 129 6.69 13.04 7.03
C LEU A 129 5.53 12.04 7.08
N GLU A 130 4.63 12.19 8.05
CA GLU A 130 3.41 11.38 8.17
C GLU A 130 2.20 12.27 8.44
N ALA A 131 1.11 12.04 7.71
CA ALA A 131 -0.11 12.84 7.82
C ALA A 131 -0.91 12.55 9.10
N SER A 132 -0.72 11.37 9.68
CA SER A 132 -1.33 10.90 10.94
C SER A 132 -0.49 11.30 12.15
N ASP A 133 -1.04 11.15 13.35
CA ASP A 133 -0.32 11.52 14.59
C ASP A 133 0.78 10.54 14.98
N HIS A 134 0.85 9.39 14.31
CA HIS A 134 1.76 8.30 14.61
C HIS A 134 2.24 7.59 13.35
N ILE A 135 3.42 6.98 13.44
CA ILE A 135 3.89 5.99 12.45
C ILE A 135 3.31 4.60 12.77
N LEU A 136 3.31 3.71 11.77
CA LEU A 136 2.90 2.30 11.91
C LEU A 136 1.49 2.14 12.52
N ASN A 137 0.53 2.98 12.11
CA ASN A 137 -0.84 3.02 12.66
C ASN A 137 -1.62 1.70 12.61
N MET A 138 -1.13 0.71 11.85
CA MET A 138 -1.71 -0.63 11.76
C MET A 138 -1.25 -1.57 12.87
N PHE A 139 -0.25 -1.16 13.67
CA PHE A 139 0.36 -1.95 14.73
C PHE A 139 -0.13 -1.53 16.12
N ASP A 140 0.15 -2.36 17.12
CA ASP A 140 -0.11 -2.05 18.52
C ASP A 140 0.68 -0.82 18.97
N LYS A 141 0.07 0.01 19.82
CA LYS A 141 0.65 1.27 20.29
C LYS A 141 2.07 1.08 20.86
N ARG A 142 2.36 -0.04 21.51
CA ARG A 142 3.71 -0.30 22.08
C ARG A 142 4.78 -0.39 20.99
N ILE A 143 4.45 -0.91 19.81
CA ILE A 143 5.36 -1.00 18.66
C ILE A 143 5.60 0.39 18.08
N THR A 144 4.53 1.17 17.90
CA THR A 144 4.61 2.57 17.49
C THR A 144 5.48 3.39 18.43
N ASP A 145 5.22 3.36 19.74
CA ASP A 145 5.95 4.13 20.75
C ASP A 145 7.44 3.75 20.77
N PHE A 146 7.74 2.46 20.62
CA PHE A 146 9.11 1.96 20.52
C PHE A 146 9.81 2.49 19.26
N ALA A 147 9.16 2.41 18.10
CA ALA A 147 9.71 2.86 16.83
C ALA A 147 9.98 4.37 16.83
N GLU A 148 9.01 5.17 17.30
CA GLU A 148 9.16 6.62 17.43
C GLU A 148 10.32 6.98 18.38
N SER A 149 10.40 6.31 19.52
CA SER A 149 11.50 6.51 20.48
C SER A 149 12.86 6.13 19.90
N LYS A 150 12.92 5.09 19.07
CA LYS A 150 14.15 4.70 18.35
C LYS A 150 14.55 5.77 17.34
N PHE A 151 13.62 6.22 16.50
CA PHE A 151 13.88 7.24 15.49
C PHE A 151 14.37 8.55 16.10
N GLN A 152 13.80 8.93 17.25
CA GLN A 152 14.27 10.09 18.00
C GLN A 152 15.72 9.93 18.48
N ARG A 153 16.11 8.75 18.98
CA ARG A 153 17.50 8.47 19.41
C ARG A 153 18.47 8.45 18.23
N ASP A 154 18.02 7.94 17.09
CA ASP A 154 18.78 7.84 15.85
C ASP A 154 18.86 9.19 15.11
N GLY A 155 18.21 10.24 15.62
CA GLY A 155 18.24 11.58 15.04
C GLY A 155 17.41 11.74 13.77
N ILE A 156 16.51 10.80 13.48
CA ILE A 156 15.54 10.90 12.39
C ILE A 156 14.43 11.88 12.80
N ASP A 157 14.32 13.02 12.10
CA ASP A 157 13.34 14.07 12.40
C ASP A 157 11.95 13.65 11.90
N MET A 158 11.07 13.23 12.81
CA MET A 158 9.70 12.87 12.47
C MET A 158 8.79 14.09 12.52
N LYS A 159 8.10 14.38 11.41
CA LYS A 159 7.02 15.37 11.33
C LYS A 159 5.69 14.64 11.19
N LEU A 160 5.10 14.32 12.34
CA LEU A 160 3.77 13.72 12.45
C LEU A 160 2.69 14.79 12.25
N GLY A 161 1.48 14.37 11.89
CA GLY A 161 0.36 15.26 11.56
C GLY A 161 0.65 16.19 10.36
N SER A 162 1.65 15.91 9.54
CA SER A 162 2.18 16.81 8.52
C SER A 162 1.93 16.23 7.13
N MET A 163 0.90 16.76 6.46
CA MET A 163 0.48 16.30 5.14
C MET A 163 1.24 17.05 4.04
N VAL A 164 1.83 16.34 3.10
CA VAL A 164 2.46 16.95 1.92
C VAL A 164 1.38 17.49 0.98
N VAL A 165 1.54 18.74 0.53
CA VAL A 165 0.58 19.41 -0.37
C VAL A 165 1.17 19.74 -1.74
N LYS A 166 2.50 19.83 -1.85
CA LYS A 166 3.22 20.10 -3.10
C LYS A 166 4.67 19.68 -2.97
N VAL A 167 5.26 19.22 -4.07
CA VAL A 167 6.70 19.03 -4.21
C VAL A 167 7.19 19.90 -5.37
N SER A 168 8.37 20.50 -5.22
CA SER A 168 9.10 21.20 -6.28
C SER A 168 10.53 20.67 -6.33
N ASP A 169 11.33 21.08 -7.31
CA ASP A 169 12.73 20.66 -7.48
C ASP A 169 13.54 20.63 -6.17
N LYS A 170 13.42 21.67 -5.33
CA LYS A 170 14.30 21.85 -4.15
C LYS A 170 13.61 21.85 -2.81
N GLU A 171 12.28 21.88 -2.78
CA GLU A 171 11.51 21.97 -1.54
C GLU A 171 10.20 21.19 -1.60
N ILE A 172 9.83 20.65 -0.44
CA ILE A 172 8.56 19.97 -0.20
C ILE A 172 7.71 20.81 0.74
N SER A 173 6.47 21.09 0.33
CA SER A 173 5.52 21.89 1.11
C SER A 173 4.59 20.97 1.91
N THR A 174 4.44 21.26 3.19
CA THR A 174 3.59 20.49 4.11
C THR A 174 2.59 21.39 4.82
N LYS A 175 1.46 20.79 5.23
CA LYS A 175 0.43 21.41 6.03
C LYS A 175 0.22 20.59 7.29
N VAL A 176 0.42 21.22 8.45
CA VAL A 176 0.21 20.56 9.76
C VAL A 176 -1.28 20.53 10.09
N ARG A 177 -1.77 19.35 10.46
CA ARG A 177 -3.16 19.13 10.85
C ARG A 177 -3.47 19.88 12.15
N GLY A 178 -4.58 20.61 12.17
CA GLY A 178 -5.04 21.34 13.37
C GLY A 178 -4.37 22.69 13.63
N ASN A 179 -3.35 23.07 12.85
CA ASN A 179 -2.85 24.44 12.84
C ASN A 179 -3.67 25.31 11.87
N SER A 180 -3.50 26.63 11.89
CA SER A 180 -4.21 27.69 11.12
C SER A 180 -4.26 27.52 9.59
N GLY A 181 -3.81 26.39 9.06
CA GLY A 181 -3.65 26.10 7.64
C GLY A 181 -2.31 26.57 7.08
N GLU A 182 -1.39 27.00 7.94
CA GLU A 182 -0.04 27.41 7.57
C GLU A 182 0.70 26.30 6.81
N ILE A 183 1.29 26.71 5.68
CA ILE A 183 2.13 25.84 4.84
C ILE A 183 3.58 26.11 5.21
N THR A 184 4.31 25.05 5.53
CA THR A 184 5.75 25.11 5.77
C THR A 184 6.48 24.42 4.62
N THR A 185 7.68 24.90 4.30
CA THR A 185 8.54 24.27 3.29
C THR A 185 9.77 23.66 3.93
N ILE A 186 10.20 22.53 3.39
CA ILE A 186 11.38 21.80 3.82
C ILE A 186 12.29 21.66 2.59
N PRO A 187 13.52 22.22 2.62
CA PRO A 187 14.48 22.01 1.54
C PRO A 187 14.93 20.54 1.53
N TYR A 188 15.21 19.98 0.37
CA TYR A 188 15.67 18.59 0.28
C TYR A 188 16.66 18.36 -0.85
N GLY A 189 17.36 17.22 -0.77
CA GLY A 189 18.22 16.68 -1.81
C GLY A 189 17.63 15.48 -2.52
N MET A 190 16.89 14.64 -1.79
CA MET A 190 16.09 13.56 -2.35
C MET A 190 14.81 13.37 -1.53
N VAL A 191 13.69 13.15 -2.22
CA VAL A 191 12.44 12.70 -1.61
C VAL A 191 12.18 11.25 -2.04
N VAL A 192 11.78 10.41 -1.07
CA VAL A 192 11.22 9.08 -1.31
C VAL A 192 9.74 9.10 -0.94
N TRP A 193 8.89 8.84 -1.93
CA TRP A 193 7.45 8.78 -1.79
C TRP A 193 7.01 7.33 -1.59
N SER A 194 6.78 6.96 -0.33
CA SER A 194 6.41 5.59 0.06
C SER A 194 4.93 5.46 0.46
N THR A 195 4.11 6.45 0.13
CA THR A 195 2.69 6.44 0.50
C THR A 195 1.80 5.82 -0.57
N GLY A 196 0.80 5.07 -0.11
CA GLY A 196 -0.39 4.68 -0.86
C GLY A 196 -0.15 3.77 -2.07
N ILE A 197 -0.97 2.73 -2.20
CA ILE A 197 -1.04 1.92 -3.41
C ILE A 197 -2.31 2.30 -4.17
N GLY A 198 -2.21 2.39 -5.48
CA GLY A 198 -3.30 2.70 -6.40
C GLY A 198 -3.41 1.67 -7.52
N THR A 199 -4.51 1.74 -8.24
CA THR A 199 -4.82 0.81 -9.34
C THR A 199 -4.23 1.29 -10.65
N HIS A 200 -3.71 0.37 -11.45
CA HIS A 200 -3.18 0.66 -12.79
C HIS A 200 -4.28 1.24 -13.72
N PRO A 201 -3.94 2.18 -14.63
CA PRO A 201 -4.90 2.76 -15.57
C PRO A 201 -5.64 1.70 -16.41
N VAL A 202 -4.92 0.70 -16.93
CA VAL A 202 -5.51 -0.40 -17.71
C VAL A 202 -6.57 -1.18 -16.92
N ILE A 203 -6.36 -1.37 -15.61
CA ILE A 203 -7.33 -2.01 -14.72
C ILE A 203 -8.54 -1.10 -14.49
N ARG A 204 -8.32 0.19 -14.25
CA ARG A 204 -9.39 1.18 -14.06
C ARG A 204 -10.28 1.29 -15.30
N ASP A 205 -9.68 1.28 -16.49
CA ASP A 205 -10.41 1.31 -17.76
C ASP A 205 -11.21 0.02 -17.98
N PHE A 206 -10.63 -1.14 -17.59
CA PHE A 206 -11.36 -2.41 -17.58
C PHE A 206 -12.53 -2.39 -16.60
N MET A 207 -12.34 -1.90 -15.37
CA MET A 207 -13.39 -1.72 -14.36
C MET A 207 -14.54 -0.86 -14.88
N GLN A 208 -14.25 0.21 -15.62
CA GLN A 208 -15.28 1.05 -16.24
C GLN A 208 -16.14 0.27 -17.24
N LYS A 209 -15.52 -0.58 -18.07
CA LYS A 209 -16.23 -1.39 -19.08
C LYS A 209 -17.14 -2.45 -18.47
N ILE A 210 -16.82 -2.94 -17.28
CA ILE A 210 -17.58 -3.99 -16.58
C ILE A 210 -18.50 -3.44 -15.48
N GLY A 211 -18.67 -2.11 -15.38
CA GLY A 211 -19.57 -1.48 -14.41
C GLY A 211 -19.05 -1.45 -12.96
N GLN A 212 -17.74 -1.52 -12.76
CA GLN A 212 -17.08 -1.45 -11.45
C GLN A 212 -16.30 -0.14 -11.21
N SER A 213 -16.63 0.95 -11.92
CA SER A 213 -15.87 2.23 -11.89
C SER A 213 -15.82 2.94 -10.53
N ASN A 214 -16.72 2.60 -9.60
CA ASN A 214 -16.79 3.18 -8.26
C ASN A 214 -15.94 2.46 -7.20
N ARG A 215 -15.26 1.37 -7.57
CA ARG A 215 -14.43 0.58 -6.66
C ARG A 215 -12.96 1.01 -6.73
N ARG A 216 -12.22 0.74 -5.66
CA ARG A 216 -10.76 1.00 -5.60
C ARG A 216 -9.95 -0.07 -6.34
N ALA A 217 -10.40 -1.31 -6.36
CA ALA A 217 -9.78 -2.48 -6.99
C ALA A 217 -10.84 -3.34 -7.69
N LEU A 218 -10.42 -4.25 -8.56
CA LEU A 218 -11.33 -5.18 -9.24
C LEU A 218 -12.01 -6.10 -8.23
N ALA A 219 -13.34 -6.07 -8.18
CA ALA A 219 -14.11 -6.99 -7.36
C ALA A 219 -14.16 -8.37 -8.01
N THR A 220 -13.82 -9.36 -7.20
CA THR A 220 -14.00 -10.77 -7.50
C THR A 220 -14.99 -11.39 -6.54
N ASP A 221 -15.57 -12.51 -6.95
CA ASP A 221 -16.24 -13.41 -6.03
C ASP A 221 -15.22 -14.17 -5.15
N GLU A 222 -15.75 -15.01 -4.28
CA GLU A 222 -14.98 -15.82 -3.35
C GLU A 222 -14.00 -16.79 -4.05
N TRP A 223 -14.25 -17.16 -5.32
CA TRP A 223 -13.38 -18.02 -6.14
C TRP A 223 -12.44 -17.22 -7.06
N LEU A 224 -12.25 -15.93 -6.77
CA LEU A 224 -11.38 -15.00 -7.49
C LEU A 224 -11.82 -14.70 -8.94
N ARG A 225 -13.06 -15.03 -9.31
CA ARG A 225 -13.62 -14.66 -10.63
C ARG A 225 -14.08 -13.22 -10.58
N VAL A 226 -13.71 -12.43 -11.58
CA VAL A 226 -14.15 -11.03 -11.69
C VAL A 226 -15.67 -10.99 -11.79
N GLU A 227 -16.32 -10.18 -10.95
CA GLU A 227 -17.78 -10.08 -10.93
C GLU A 227 -18.29 -9.64 -12.31
N GLY A 228 -19.25 -10.39 -12.87
CA GLY A 228 -19.78 -10.15 -14.21
C GLY A 228 -18.95 -10.78 -15.35
N CYS A 229 -17.80 -11.41 -15.06
CA CYS A 229 -16.90 -11.98 -16.06
C CYS A 229 -16.52 -13.45 -15.74
N GLY A 230 -17.32 -14.40 -16.22
CA GLY A 230 -17.19 -15.82 -15.83
C GLY A 230 -15.91 -16.57 -16.25
N SER A 231 -15.03 -15.99 -17.08
CA SER A 231 -13.76 -16.58 -17.50
C SER A 231 -12.54 -15.70 -17.21
N ILE A 232 -12.72 -14.66 -16.39
CA ILE A 232 -11.66 -13.73 -16.00
C ILE A 232 -11.49 -13.81 -14.49
N TYR A 233 -10.26 -13.95 -14.05
CA TYR A 233 -9.86 -14.03 -12.64
C TYR A 233 -8.95 -12.85 -12.31
N ALA A 234 -8.94 -12.42 -11.05
CA ALA A 234 -8.02 -11.38 -10.59
C ALA A 234 -7.51 -11.67 -9.18
N LEU A 235 -6.24 -11.34 -8.90
CA LEU A 235 -5.62 -11.53 -7.59
C LEU A 235 -4.52 -10.50 -7.32
N GLY A 236 -4.04 -10.47 -6.08
CA GLY A 236 -3.05 -9.50 -5.59
C GLY A 236 -3.63 -8.10 -5.45
N ASP A 237 -2.76 -7.09 -5.41
CA ASP A 237 -3.13 -5.70 -5.12
C ASP A 237 -4.15 -5.07 -6.09
N CYS A 238 -4.28 -5.64 -7.30
CA CYS A 238 -5.25 -5.16 -8.30
C CYS A 238 -6.70 -5.61 -8.02
N ALA A 239 -6.91 -6.53 -7.07
CA ALA A 239 -8.18 -7.20 -6.83
C ALA A 239 -8.63 -7.11 -5.38
N THR A 240 -9.94 -7.30 -5.16
CA THR A 240 -10.55 -7.41 -3.85
C THR A 240 -11.67 -8.45 -3.90
N ILE A 241 -11.79 -9.26 -2.85
CA ILE A 241 -12.85 -10.25 -2.75
C ILE A 241 -14.10 -9.56 -2.20
N ASN A 242 -15.16 -9.50 -3.01
CA ASN A 242 -16.46 -9.08 -2.53
C ASN A 242 -17.11 -10.24 -1.76
N GLN A 243 -16.88 -10.26 -0.45
CA GLN A 243 -17.38 -11.33 0.40
C GLN A 243 -18.91 -11.28 0.49
N ARG A 244 -19.54 -12.37 0.05
CA ARG A 244 -20.97 -12.59 0.24
C ARG A 244 -21.29 -12.67 1.74
N LYS A 245 -22.33 -11.98 2.17
CA LYS A 245 -22.73 -11.99 3.58
C LYS A 245 -23.55 -13.23 3.88
N VAL A 246 -23.20 -13.96 4.93
CA VAL A 246 -23.98 -15.13 5.42
C VAL A 246 -25.46 -14.77 5.59
N MET A 247 -25.75 -13.55 6.04
CA MET A 247 -27.11 -13.05 6.25
C MET A 247 -27.95 -13.00 4.98
N GLU A 248 -27.35 -12.86 3.80
CA GLU A 248 -28.07 -12.85 2.52
C GLU A 248 -28.64 -14.24 2.18
N ASP A 249 -28.01 -15.30 2.69
CA ASP A 249 -28.38 -16.69 2.43
C ASP A 249 -28.94 -17.42 3.68
N ILE A 250 -29.17 -16.70 4.78
CA ILE A 250 -29.48 -17.31 6.08
C ILE A 250 -30.74 -18.19 6.04
N ALA A 251 -31.76 -17.80 5.27
CA ALA A 251 -32.99 -18.59 5.13
C ALA A 251 -32.75 -19.89 4.36
N ALA A 252 -31.91 -19.86 3.31
CA ALA A 252 -31.55 -21.04 2.54
C ALA A 252 -30.66 -21.99 3.35
N ILE A 253 -29.73 -21.42 4.12
CA ILE A 253 -28.89 -22.16 5.07
C ILE A 253 -29.77 -22.84 6.13
N PHE A 254 -30.69 -22.08 6.75
CA PHE A 254 -31.61 -22.59 7.76
C PHE A 254 -32.45 -23.75 7.22
N LYS A 255 -33.06 -23.59 6.04
CA LYS A 255 -33.88 -24.62 5.41
C LYS A 255 -33.08 -25.89 5.08
N LYS A 256 -31.79 -25.77 4.75
CA LYS A 256 -30.91 -26.93 4.51
C LYS A 256 -30.54 -27.64 5.83
N ALA A 257 -30.47 -26.88 6.93
CA ALA A 257 -30.08 -27.37 8.24
C ALA A 257 -31.24 -28.01 9.01
N ASP A 258 -32.45 -27.44 8.90
CA ASP A 258 -33.70 -27.91 9.52
C ASP A 258 -34.22 -29.14 8.76
N LYS A 259 -33.66 -30.32 9.05
CA LYS A 259 -33.94 -31.55 8.29
C LYS A 259 -35.32 -32.10 8.61
N ASP A 260 -35.81 -31.86 9.82
CA ASP A 260 -37.13 -32.30 10.26
C ASP A 260 -38.25 -31.28 9.95
N ASN A 261 -37.90 -30.11 9.41
CA ASN A 261 -38.80 -28.98 9.15
C ASN A 261 -39.55 -28.51 10.42
N SER A 262 -38.90 -28.61 11.58
CA SER A 262 -39.45 -28.19 12.86
C SER A 262 -39.58 -26.67 12.99
N GLY A 263 -38.90 -25.90 12.14
CA GLY A 263 -38.78 -24.45 12.28
C GLY A 263 -37.78 -24.04 13.37
N THR A 264 -36.99 -24.99 13.87
CA THR A 264 -35.89 -24.77 14.83
C THR A 264 -34.66 -25.56 14.41
N LEU A 265 -33.47 -25.21 14.92
CA LEU A 265 -32.26 -26.00 14.69
C LEU A 265 -31.78 -26.62 15.99
N THR A 266 -31.62 -27.94 15.99
CA THR A 266 -30.90 -28.63 17.07
C THR A 266 -29.40 -28.37 16.96
N VAL A 267 -28.68 -28.53 18.08
CA VAL A 267 -27.20 -28.43 18.11
C VAL A 267 -26.56 -29.39 17.12
N LYS A 268 -27.17 -30.58 16.94
CA LYS A 268 -26.69 -31.60 16.01
C LYS A 268 -26.84 -31.14 14.55
N GLU A 269 -28.03 -30.67 14.17
CA GLU A 269 -28.30 -30.16 12.83
C GLU A 269 -27.39 -28.99 12.47
N PHE A 270 -27.23 -28.04 13.40
CA PHE A 270 -26.35 -26.90 13.19
C PHE A 270 -24.87 -27.31 13.05
N ARG A 271 -24.38 -28.26 13.86
CA ARG A 271 -23.01 -28.81 13.70
C ARG A 271 -22.81 -29.54 12.37
N GLU A 272 -23.82 -30.23 11.86
CA GLU A 272 -23.74 -30.94 10.58
C GLU A 272 -23.60 -29.99 9.39
N VAL A 273 -24.17 -28.78 9.47
CA VAL A 273 -24.08 -27.78 8.39
C VAL A 273 -22.95 -26.77 8.56
N ILE A 274 -22.43 -26.55 9.77
CA ILE A 274 -21.45 -25.46 9.98
C ILE A 274 -20.19 -25.63 9.13
N LYS A 275 -19.75 -26.87 8.90
CA LYS A 275 -18.56 -27.13 8.08
C LYS A 275 -18.79 -26.66 6.64
N ASP A 276 -19.92 -27.04 6.04
CA ASP A 276 -20.34 -26.57 4.70
C ASP A 276 -20.48 -25.04 4.66
N ILE A 277 -20.98 -24.42 5.74
CA ILE A 277 -21.11 -22.96 5.83
C ILE A 277 -19.72 -22.32 5.89
N CYS A 278 -18.80 -22.81 6.72
CA CYS A 278 -17.44 -22.27 6.79
C CYS A 278 -16.67 -22.44 5.49
N GLU A 279 -16.90 -23.52 4.73
CA GLU A 279 -16.31 -23.69 3.39
C GLU A 279 -16.81 -22.62 2.40
N ARG A 280 -18.08 -22.21 2.50
CA ARG A 280 -18.69 -21.19 1.64
C ARG A 280 -18.48 -19.76 2.13
N TYR A 281 -18.31 -19.59 3.44
CA TYR A 281 -18.13 -18.32 4.12
C TYR A 281 -16.93 -18.42 5.09
N PRO A 282 -15.68 -18.42 4.58
CA PRO A 282 -14.47 -18.60 5.38
C PRO A 282 -14.33 -17.60 6.54
N GLN A 283 -14.93 -16.41 6.41
CA GLN A 283 -14.98 -15.40 7.46
C GLN A 283 -15.66 -15.88 8.76
N LEU A 284 -16.58 -16.84 8.67
CA LEU A 284 -17.25 -17.39 9.84
C LEU A 284 -16.28 -18.18 10.72
N GLU A 285 -15.36 -18.92 10.10
CA GLU A 285 -14.32 -19.66 10.84
C GLU A 285 -13.37 -18.70 11.59
N LEU A 286 -12.98 -17.61 10.94
CA LEU A 286 -12.15 -16.57 11.56
C LEU A 286 -12.88 -15.90 12.73
N TYR A 287 -14.17 -15.60 12.58
CA TYR A 287 -14.99 -15.04 13.64
C TYR A 287 -15.05 -15.98 14.87
N LEU A 288 -15.33 -17.27 14.65
CA LEU A 288 -15.39 -18.28 15.71
C LEU A 288 -14.05 -18.38 16.47
N LYS A 289 -12.92 -18.43 15.75
CA LYS A 289 -11.57 -18.44 16.34
C LYS A 289 -11.29 -17.17 17.15
N SER A 290 -11.66 -15.99 16.63
CA SER A 290 -11.41 -14.69 17.29
C SER A 290 -12.09 -14.58 18.66
N LYS A 291 -13.21 -15.27 18.84
CA LYS A 291 -13.97 -15.32 20.09
C LYS A 291 -13.50 -16.42 21.04
N LYS A 292 -12.38 -17.10 20.76
CA LYS A 292 -11.88 -18.27 21.49
C LYS A 292 -12.95 -19.36 21.65
N MET A 293 -13.86 -19.46 20.68
CA MET A 293 -14.85 -20.52 20.67
C MET A 293 -14.20 -21.75 20.07
N HIS A 294 -13.93 -22.73 20.93
CA HIS A 294 -13.33 -24.00 20.52
C HIS A 294 -14.38 -24.92 19.89
N ASP A 295 -15.66 -24.71 20.24
CA ASP A 295 -16.83 -25.37 19.67
C ASP A 295 -18.02 -24.39 19.63
N ILE A 296 -18.92 -24.62 18.68
CA ILE A 296 -20.22 -23.96 18.55
C ILE A 296 -21.10 -24.09 19.81
N ALA A 297 -20.87 -25.12 20.61
CA ALA A 297 -21.52 -25.25 21.92
C ALA A 297 -21.32 -23.99 22.79
N ASP A 298 -20.27 -23.21 22.55
CA ASP A 298 -20.00 -21.97 23.27
C ASP A 298 -20.88 -20.79 22.78
N LEU A 299 -21.37 -20.81 21.53
CA LEU A 299 -22.35 -19.81 21.03
C LEU A 299 -23.68 -19.91 21.77
N LEU A 300 -24.11 -21.13 22.09
CA LEU A 300 -25.40 -21.41 22.74
C LEU A 300 -25.36 -21.18 24.26
N LYS A 301 -24.16 -21.09 24.87
CA LYS A 301 -23.99 -20.75 26.29
C LYS A 301 -23.99 -19.24 26.55
N MET A 302 -23.91 -18.41 25.50
CA MET A 302 -23.92 -16.95 25.59
C MET A 302 -25.33 -16.34 25.48
N GLY A 303 -26.36 -17.15 25.27
CA GLY A 303 -27.77 -16.75 25.20
C GLY A 303 -28.53 -17.04 26.48
#